data_AF-A0A2D9RDN3-F1
#
_entry.id   AF-A0A2D9RDN3-F1
#
_cell.length_a   1.000
_cell.length_b   1.000
_cell.length_c   1.000
_cell.angle_alpha   90.00
_cell.angle_beta   90.00
_cell.angle_gamma   90.00
#
_symmetry.space_group_name_H-M   'P 1'
#
loop_
_entity.id
_entity.type
_entity.pdbx_description
1 polymer ?
#
loop_
_entity_poly.entity_id
_entity_poly.type
_entity_poly.pdbx_seq_one_letter_code
_entity_poly.pdbx_strand_id
1 'polypeptide(L)'
;MRCRLPSRYKEDTMRASLFLALPLLAGITACASTATSQAEPAGLSGKIIIAGDSTAADYPPERAPQIGWGQVLGFYLSDEVTIDNRAVNGRSTKSYIDEGKWAALMETVSPGDLVLISFGHNDSRDDAPERYAAADGAYRDNLVRFADDVSEAGGVPLILSSAARRLWEGPAMVETHGLYRLNAELAAEESDAAYIDLAQLSLAYFETLGIDETREDFFWMTPEELADQLPGHLERYPNGIEDNTHFKETGACGVARVIALALTDALPAAGEFVQNDAFSDELGETGRPEDVLTCAENAMSETG
;
A
#
# COMPACT_ATOMS: atom_id res chain seq x y z
N MET A 1 17.65 48.44 -12.46
CA MET A 1 18.33 48.89 -13.70
C MET A 1 17.86 48.02 -14.84
N ARG A 2 17.13 48.60 -15.81
CA ARG A 2 16.70 47.95 -17.06
C ARG A 2 17.62 48.39 -18.19
N CYS A 3 18.13 47.46 -19.00
CA CYS A 3 18.57 47.67 -20.39
C CYS A 3 18.70 46.27 -21.02
N ARG A 4 17.78 45.80 -21.89
CA ARG A 4 17.58 46.14 -23.32
C ARG A 4 18.88 46.16 -24.13
N LEU A 5 19.12 45.06 -24.84
CA LEU A 5 19.83 45.02 -26.12
C LEU A 5 19.06 45.86 -27.16
N PRO A 6 19.72 46.42 -28.20
CA PRO A 6 19.67 45.69 -29.47
C PRO A 6 20.84 45.91 -30.45
N SER A 7 20.90 44.97 -31.41
CA SER A 7 21.01 45.21 -32.86
C SER A 7 22.37 45.33 -33.56
N ARG A 8 22.44 44.58 -34.67
CA ARG A 8 23.18 44.76 -35.93
C ARG A 8 24.57 44.16 -36.03
N TYR A 9 24.60 42.95 -36.62
CA TYR A 9 25.70 42.52 -37.47
C TYR A 9 25.47 42.99 -38.91
N LYS A 10 26.57 43.42 -39.53
CA LYS A 10 26.67 44.02 -40.87
C LYS A 10 26.55 42.98 -41.98
N GLU A 11 26.06 43.49 -43.10
CA GLU A 11 25.99 42.93 -44.43
C GLU A 11 27.38 42.53 -44.96
N ASP A 12 27.43 41.42 -45.71
CA ASP A 12 28.42 41.25 -46.78
C ASP A 12 27.78 40.56 -48.01
N THR A 13 27.55 41.40 -49.01
CA THR A 13 27.79 41.24 -50.44
C THR A 13 27.36 39.96 -51.18
N MET A 14 26.37 40.16 -52.05
CA MET A 14 25.92 39.28 -53.15
C MET A 14 27.05 38.72 -54.02
N ARG A 15 26.92 37.44 -54.38
CA ARG A 15 27.29 36.93 -55.71
C ARG A 15 26.17 36.06 -56.26
N ALA A 16 25.58 36.53 -57.36
CA ALA A 16 24.63 35.76 -58.16
C ALA A 16 25.37 34.68 -58.94
N SER A 17 24.83 33.46 -58.94
CA SER A 17 25.21 32.40 -59.89
C SER A 17 23.96 31.61 -60.23
N LEU A 18 23.60 31.69 -61.50
CA LEU A 18 22.48 31.03 -62.15
C LEU A 18 22.85 29.56 -62.35
N PHE A 19 22.13 28.63 -61.73
CA PHE A 19 22.21 27.20 -62.05
C PHE A 19 20.82 26.58 -62.20
N LEU A 20 20.72 25.75 -63.23
CA LEU A 20 19.54 25.08 -63.77
C LEU A 20 18.64 24.43 -62.71
N ALA A 21 17.32 24.63 -62.85
CA ALA A 21 16.31 23.87 -62.14
C ALA A 21 16.27 22.41 -62.64
N LEU A 22 16.64 21.47 -61.75
CA LEU A 22 16.24 20.07 -61.84
C LEU A 22 14.98 19.87 -60.98
N PRO A 23 13.98 19.08 -61.42
CA PRO A 23 12.86 18.75 -60.56
C PRO A 23 13.35 17.78 -59.48
N LEU A 24 13.39 18.25 -58.23
CA LEU A 24 13.66 17.40 -57.07
C LEU A 24 12.39 16.56 -56.82
N LEU A 25 12.43 15.29 -57.19
CA LEU A 25 11.41 14.31 -56.81
C LEU A 25 11.49 14.13 -55.29
N ALA A 26 10.58 14.78 -54.55
CA ALA A 26 10.44 14.58 -53.11
C ALA A 26 9.91 13.17 -52.86
N GLY A 27 10.81 12.22 -52.63
CA GLY A 27 10.47 10.92 -52.07
C GLY A 27 10.02 11.11 -50.63
N ILE A 28 8.71 11.20 -50.42
CA ILE A 28 8.10 11.12 -49.10
C ILE A 28 8.28 9.67 -48.64
N THR A 29 9.33 9.39 -47.89
CA THR A 29 9.46 8.13 -47.17
C THR A 29 8.49 8.21 -46.00
N ALA A 30 7.30 7.61 -46.15
CA ALA A 30 6.39 7.42 -45.04
C ALA A 30 7.05 6.47 -44.04
N CYS A 31 7.58 7.00 -42.95
CA CYS A 31 7.85 6.20 -41.77
C CYS A 31 6.50 5.69 -41.28
N ALA A 32 6.20 4.42 -41.56
CA ALA A 32 5.10 3.74 -40.92
C ALA A 32 5.45 3.60 -39.44
N SER A 33 4.96 4.54 -38.62
CA SER A 33 4.88 4.35 -37.18
C SER A 33 3.93 3.18 -36.96
N THR A 34 4.48 2.01 -36.66
CA THR A 34 3.73 0.95 -36.00
C THR A 34 3.33 1.52 -34.65
N ALA A 35 2.11 2.04 -34.55
CA ALA A 35 1.48 2.29 -33.27
C ALA A 35 1.41 0.96 -32.56
N THR A 36 2.27 0.77 -31.56
CA THR A 36 2.11 -0.29 -30.58
C THR A 36 0.74 -0.04 -29.96
N SER A 37 -0.24 -0.88 -30.28
CA SER A 37 -1.50 -0.90 -29.55
C SER A 37 -1.13 -1.27 -28.12
N GLN A 38 -1.09 -0.28 -27.23
CA GLN A 38 -1.21 -0.59 -25.81
C GLN A 38 -2.54 -1.33 -25.68
N ALA A 39 -2.47 -2.57 -25.19
CA ALA A 39 -3.69 -3.27 -24.84
C ALA A 39 -4.40 -2.39 -23.80
N GLU A 40 -5.67 -2.06 -24.05
CA GLU A 40 -6.52 -1.51 -23.00
C GLU A 40 -6.39 -2.44 -21.79
N PRO A 41 -6.11 -1.90 -20.58
CA PRO A 41 -6.00 -2.76 -19.40
C PRO A 41 -7.28 -3.59 -19.32
N ALA A 42 -7.13 -4.91 -19.23
CA ALA A 42 -8.24 -5.76 -18.90
C ALA A 42 -8.87 -5.18 -17.62
N GLY A 43 -10.18 -4.93 -17.64
CA GLY A 43 -10.88 -4.47 -16.44
C GLY A 43 -10.59 -5.40 -15.27
N LEU A 44 -10.64 -4.88 -14.05
CA LEU A 44 -10.33 -5.68 -12.87
C LEU A 44 -11.28 -6.88 -12.77
N SER A 45 -10.76 -8.02 -12.33
CA SER A 45 -11.49 -9.31 -12.31
C SER A 45 -12.52 -9.43 -11.18
N GLY A 46 -12.53 -8.48 -10.24
CA GLY A 46 -13.25 -8.60 -8.96
C GLY A 46 -12.48 -9.38 -7.89
N LYS A 47 -11.20 -9.69 -8.09
CA LYS A 47 -10.39 -10.39 -7.09
C LYS A 47 -9.23 -9.53 -6.59
N ILE A 48 -9.07 -9.47 -5.27
CA ILE A 48 -7.94 -8.84 -4.58
C ILE A 48 -7.11 -9.94 -3.92
N ILE A 49 -5.81 -9.95 -4.17
CA ILE A 49 -4.84 -10.81 -3.48
C ILE A 49 -3.96 -9.93 -2.61
N ILE A 50 -3.76 -10.29 -1.35
CA ILE A 50 -2.97 -9.48 -0.41
C ILE A 50 -1.65 -10.20 -0.11
N ALA A 51 -0.52 -9.58 -0.45
CA ALA A 51 0.81 -9.97 -0.03
C ALA A 51 1.29 -9.00 1.05
N GLY A 52 1.60 -9.50 2.24
CA GLY A 52 2.08 -8.63 3.31
C GLY A 52 2.53 -9.35 4.58
N ASP A 53 2.67 -8.56 5.64
CA ASP A 53 3.17 -8.99 6.93
C ASP A 53 2.08 -9.15 8.00
N SER A 54 2.46 -9.08 9.28
CA SER A 54 1.58 -9.29 10.42
C SER A 54 0.47 -8.25 10.58
N THR A 55 0.62 -7.05 9.99
CA THR A 55 -0.40 -6.01 10.05
C THR A 55 -1.57 -6.28 9.09
N ALA A 56 -1.32 -7.06 8.04
CA ALA A 56 -2.29 -7.43 7.02
C ALA A 56 -2.86 -8.84 7.19
N ALA A 57 -2.10 -9.75 7.81
CA ALA A 57 -2.40 -11.17 7.89
C ALA A 57 -3.69 -11.51 8.66
N ASP A 58 -4.30 -12.64 8.29
CA ASP A 58 -5.38 -13.24 9.06
C ASP A 58 -4.84 -13.83 10.37
N TYR A 59 -5.62 -13.69 11.43
CA TYR A 59 -5.37 -14.30 12.74
C TYR A 59 -6.51 -15.25 13.09
N PRO A 60 -6.18 -16.45 13.60
CA PRO A 60 -7.21 -17.38 14.03
C PRO A 60 -7.85 -16.88 15.34
N PRO A 61 -9.09 -17.33 15.67
CA PRO A 61 -9.81 -16.89 16.87
C PRO A 61 -9.01 -16.99 18.18
N GLU A 62 -8.10 -17.96 18.32
CA GLU A 62 -7.28 -18.12 19.52
C GLU A 62 -6.23 -17.01 19.71
N ARG A 63 -6.07 -16.13 18.72
CA ARG A 63 -5.22 -14.93 18.78
C ARG A 63 -6.03 -13.65 19.01
N ALA A 64 -7.36 -13.71 19.03
CA ALA A 64 -8.19 -12.55 19.34
C ALA A 64 -7.77 -11.90 20.68
N PRO A 65 -7.80 -10.56 20.80
CA PRO A 65 -8.31 -9.60 19.81
C PRO A 65 -7.32 -9.21 18.69
N GLN A 66 -6.18 -9.89 18.54
CA GLN A 66 -5.22 -9.55 17.48
C GLN A 66 -5.79 -9.86 16.10
N ILE A 67 -5.77 -8.88 15.19
CA ILE A 67 -6.30 -9.00 13.82
C ILE A 67 -5.51 -8.14 12.83
N GLY A 68 -5.53 -8.50 11.55
CA GLY A 68 -4.91 -7.73 10.47
C GLY A 68 -5.94 -6.98 9.62
N TRP A 69 -5.54 -5.85 9.03
CA TRP A 69 -6.43 -5.05 8.17
C TRP A 69 -6.92 -5.83 6.94
N GLY A 70 -6.12 -6.79 6.44
CA GLY A 70 -6.50 -7.61 5.29
C GLY A 70 -7.65 -8.56 5.59
N GLN A 71 -7.81 -8.97 6.86
CA GLN A 71 -8.89 -9.83 7.31
C GLN A 71 -10.26 -9.11 7.30
N VAL A 72 -10.26 -7.79 7.50
CA VAL A 72 -11.49 -6.98 7.61
C VAL A 72 -11.71 -6.05 6.42
N LEU A 73 -10.79 -6.02 5.45
CA LEU A 73 -10.89 -5.15 4.27
C LEU A 73 -12.22 -5.35 3.50
N GLY A 74 -12.72 -6.58 3.46
CA GLY A 74 -13.97 -6.92 2.78
C GLY A 74 -15.20 -6.15 3.27
N PHE A 75 -15.19 -5.64 4.51
CA PHE A 75 -16.29 -4.82 5.04
C PHE A 75 -16.51 -3.53 4.24
N TYR A 76 -15.47 -3.00 3.61
CA TYR A 76 -15.52 -1.74 2.85
C TYR A 76 -15.62 -1.93 1.33
N LEU A 77 -15.74 -3.18 0.89
CA LEU A 77 -15.77 -3.54 -0.53
C LEU A 77 -17.13 -4.12 -0.91
N SER A 78 -17.47 -4.01 -2.19
CA SER A 78 -18.64 -4.64 -2.77
C SER A 78 -18.62 -6.16 -2.57
N ASP A 79 -19.78 -6.76 -2.33
CA ASP A 79 -19.98 -8.23 -2.23
C ASP A 79 -19.50 -9.00 -3.48
N GLU A 80 -19.30 -8.32 -4.61
CA GLU A 80 -18.76 -8.91 -5.85
C GLU A 80 -17.24 -9.09 -5.78
N VAL A 81 -16.55 -8.50 -4.80
CA VAL A 81 -15.11 -8.59 -4.63
C VAL A 81 -14.74 -9.80 -3.78
N THR A 82 -13.85 -10.65 -4.30
CA THR A 82 -13.26 -11.76 -3.54
C THR A 82 -11.87 -11.37 -3.04
N ILE A 83 -11.62 -11.58 -1.74
CA ILE A 83 -10.30 -11.36 -1.13
C ILE A 83 -9.59 -12.70 -0.90
N ASP A 84 -8.37 -12.82 -1.41
CA ASP A 84 -7.43 -13.90 -1.14
C ASP A 84 -6.26 -13.34 -0.30
N ASN A 85 -6.42 -13.35 1.03
CA ASN A 85 -5.40 -12.82 1.94
C ASN A 85 -4.24 -13.82 2.10
N ARG A 86 -3.09 -13.47 1.53
CA ARG A 86 -1.84 -14.26 1.59
C ARG A 86 -0.77 -13.57 2.43
N ALA A 87 -1.12 -12.54 3.18
CA ALA A 87 -0.20 -11.94 4.14
C ALA A 87 0.14 -12.93 5.26
N VAL A 88 1.40 -12.90 5.72
CA VAL A 88 1.87 -13.84 6.74
C VAL A 88 2.62 -13.11 7.84
N ASN A 89 2.20 -13.36 9.08
CA ASN A 89 2.82 -12.78 10.26
C ASN A 89 4.35 -12.98 10.29
N GLY A 90 5.06 -11.90 10.56
CA GLY A 90 6.51 -11.88 10.76
C GLY A 90 7.35 -11.96 9.49
N ARG A 91 6.75 -11.89 8.30
CA ARG A 91 7.50 -11.94 7.04
C ARG A 91 7.94 -10.55 6.59
N SER A 92 9.13 -10.52 6.01
CA SER A 92 9.68 -9.40 5.23
C SER A 92 9.61 -9.74 3.74
N THR A 93 9.94 -8.81 2.83
CA THR A 93 9.99 -9.15 1.39
C THR A 93 10.97 -10.30 1.14
N LYS A 94 12.13 -10.26 1.82
CA LYS A 94 13.16 -11.29 1.73
C LYS A 94 12.65 -12.65 2.22
N SER A 95 12.12 -12.73 3.43
CA SER A 95 11.70 -14.02 3.98
C SER A 95 10.45 -14.57 3.27
N TYR A 96 9.59 -13.69 2.73
CA TYR A 96 8.43 -14.09 1.93
C TYR A 96 8.87 -14.77 0.61
N ILE A 97 9.97 -14.31 0.00
CA ILE A 97 10.60 -14.96 -1.15
C ILE A 97 11.27 -16.27 -0.73
N ASP A 98 12.14 -16.23 0.28
CA ASP A 98 12.96 -17.38 0.70
C ASP A 98 12.11 -18.59 1.11
N GLU A 99 10.95 -18.33 1.72
CA GLU A 99 9.99 -19.36 2.14
C GLU A 99 9.05 -19.82 1.02
N GLY A 100 9.21 -19.33 -0.21
CA GLY A 100 8.41 -19.71 -1.38
C GLY A 100 6.98 -19.17 -1.38
N LYS A 101 6.65 -18.22 -0.50
CA LYS A 101 5.29 -17.67 -0.39
C LYS A 101 4.94 -16.80 -1.58
N TRP A 102 5.90 -16.01 -2.07
CA TRP A 102 5.72 -15.22 -3.28
C TRP A 102 5.40 -16.13 -4.48
N ALA A 103 6.17 -17.21 -4.66
CA ALA A 103 5.93 -18.17 -5.74
C ALA A 103 4.52 -18.80 -5.63
N ALA A 104 4.11 -19.23 -4.43
CA ALA A 104 2.79 -19.81 -4.21
C ALA A 104 1.62 -18.81 -4.37
N LEU A 105 1.86 -17.52 -4.14
CA LEU A 105 0.90 -16.45 -4.44
C LEU A 105 0.78 -16.27 -5.96
N MET A 106 1.89 -16.19 -6.67
CA MET A 106 1.89 -16.00 -8.13
C MET A 106 1.21 -17.15 -8.89
N GLU A 107 1.19 -18.37 -8.34
CA GLU A 107 0.41 -19.48 -8.89
C GLU A 107 -1.12 -19.23 -8.90
N THR A 108 -1.61 -18.26 -8.12
CA THR A 108 -3.04 -17.94 -8.06
C THR A 108 -3.42 -16.65 -8.77
N VAL A 109 -2.45 -15.88 -9.26
CA VAL A 109 -2.69 -14.63 -10.00
C VAL A 109 -3.25 -14.95 -11.38
N SER A 110 -4.35 -14.29 -11.74
CA SER A 110 -4.93 -14.31 -13.08
C SER A 110 -5.01 -12.90 -13.67
N PRO A 111 -5.11 -12.76 -15.01
CA PRO A 111 -5.26 -11.45 -15.62
C PRO A 111 -6.43 -10.64 -15.03
N GLY A 112 -6.18 -9.39 -14.66
CA GLY A 112 -7.14 -8.50 -14.03
C GLY A 112 -7.24 -8.60 -12.50
N ASP A 113 -6.59 -9.59 -11.85
CA ASP A 113 -6.53 -9.64 -10.39
C ASP A 113 -5.71 -8.46 -9.84
N LEU A 114 -6.24 -7.77 -8.83
CA LEU A 114 -5.53 -6.71 -8.10
C LEU A 114 -4.66 -7.35 -7.01
N VAL A 115 -3.37 -7.04 -6.98
CA VAL A 115 -2.44 -7.55 -5.95
C VAL A 115 -1.95 -6.41 -5.08
N LEU A 116 -2.38 -6.38 -3.82
CA LEU A 116 -1.92 -5.44 -2.80
C LEU A 116 -0.61 -5.95 -2.20
N ILE A 117 0.44 -5.14 -2.23
CA ILE A 117 1.78 -5.52 -1.74
C ILE A 117 2.16 -4.55 -0.61
N SER A 118 2.18 -5.03 0.64
CA SER A 118 2.46 -4.20 1.83
C SER A 118 3.48 -4.86 2.76
N PHE A 119 4.72 -4.37 2.72
CA PHE A 119 5.84 -4.87 3.53
C PHE A 119 6.68 -3.71 4.06
N GLY A 120 7.57 -3.98 5.02
CA GLY A 120 8.53 -3.02 5.57
C GLY A 120 8.74 -3.14 7.09
N HIS A 121 7.74 -3.61 7.85
CA HIS A 121 7.87 -3.73 9.30
C HIS A 121 8.99 -4.71 9.70
N ASN A 122 9.13 -5.82 8.98
CA ASN A 122 10.11 -6.86 9.27
C ASN A 122 11.42 -6.70 8.48
N ASP A 123 11.39 -6.02 7.34
CA ASP A 123 12.57 -5.72 6.52
C ASP A 123 13.59 -4.83 7.25
N SER A 124 13.06 -3.95 8.12
CA SER A 124 13.83 -3.04 8.98
C SER A 124 14.49 -3.69 10.20
N ARG A 125 14.26 -4.98 10.44
CA ARG A 125 14.77 -5.72 11.61
C ARG A 125 16.19 -6.21 11.37
N ASP A 126 17.18 -5.39 11.67
CA ASP A 126 18.61 -5.74 11.56
C ASP A 126 19.06 -6.80 12.59
N ASP A 127 18.26 -7.00 13.65
CA ASP A 127 18.40 -8.06 14.64
C ASP A 127 17.94 -9.45 14.15
N ALA A 128 17.33 -9.52 12.96
CA ALA A 128 16.83 -10.75 12.33
C ALA A 128 17.35 -10.87 10.88
N PRO A 129 18.59 -11.35 10.66
CA PRO A 129 19.23 -11.38 9.34
C PRO A 129 18.46 -12.13 8.26
N GLU A 130 17.64 -13.12 8.64
CA GLU A 130 16.77 -13.86 7.73
C GLU A 130 15.59 -13.02 7.20
N ARG A 131 15.26 -11.92 7.88
CA ARG A 131 14.21 -10.97 7.51
C ARG A 131 14.77 -9.67 6.96
N TYR A 132 15.94 -9.25 7.44
CA TYR A 132 16.53 -7.98 7.08
C TYR A 132 16.70 -7.82 5.56
N ALA A 133 16.17 -6.73 5.03
CA ALA A 133 16.38 -6.28 3.67
C ALA A 133 16.68 -4.78 3.70
N ALA A 134 17.83 -4.36 3.19
CA ALA A 134 18.20 -2.95 3.17
C ALA A 134 17.19 -2.14 2.34
N ALA A 135 16.70 -1.02 2.89
CA ALA A 135 15.66 -0.20 2.27
C ALA A 135 16.01 0.24 0.83
N ASP A 136 17.15 0.90 0.67
CA ASP A 136 17.74 1.26 -0.63
C ASP A 136 18.64 0.10 -1.10
N GLY A 137 18.02 -0.88 -1.77
CA GLY A 137 18.62 -2.14 -2.17
C GLY A 137 17.59 -3.27 -2.10
N ALA A 138 17.92 -4.36 -1.40
CA ALA A 138 17.14 -5.59 -1.42
C ALA A 138 15.63 -5.41 -1.15
N TYR A 139 15.21 -4.49 -0.27
CA TYR A 139 13.79 -4.23 -0.05
C TYR A 139 13.11 -3.66 -1.30
N ARG A 140 13.65 -2.55 -1.84
CA ARG A 140 13.18 -1.94 -3.08
C ARG A 140 13.20 -2.92 -4.25
N ASP A 141 14.34 -3.59 -4.45
CA ASP A 141 14.52 -4.56 -5.55
C ASP A 141 13.47 -5.67 -5.50
N ASN A 142 13.11 -6.13 -4.29
CA ASN A 142 12.08 -7.14 -4.12
C ASN A 142 10.67 -6.61 -4.40
N LEU A 143 10.35 -5.37 -4.00
CA LEU A 143 9.06 -4.76 -4.31
C LEU A 143 8.88 -4.51 -5.81
N VAL A 144 9.92 -4.02 -6.49
CA VAL A 144 9.93 -3.87 -7.97
C VAL A 144 9.69 -5.23 -8.62
N ARG A 145 10.43 -6.26 -8.19
CA ARG A 145 10.21 -7.63 -8.66
C ARG A 145 8.78 -8.10 -8.45
N PHE A 146 8.19 -7.85 -7.26
CA PHE A 146 6.82 -8.27 -6.98
C PHE A 146 5.82 -7.60 -7.93
N ALA A 147 5.97 -6.30 -8.17
CA ALA A 147 5.11 -5.57 -9.10
C ALA A 147 5.29 -6.05 -10.54
N ASP A 148 6.53 -6.28 -10.98
CA ASP A 148 6.84 -6.78 -12.32
C ASP A 148 6.26 -8.18 -12.53
N ASP A 149 6.47 -9.11 -11.59
CA ASP A 149 5.93 -10.48 -11.65
C ASP A 149 4.39 -10.46 -11.78
N VAL A 150 3.69 -9.57 -11.06
CA VAL A 150 2.23 -9.40 -11.15
C VAL A 150 1.81 -8.85 -12.51
N SER A 151 2.47 -7.81 -13.00
CA SER A 151 2.20 -7.19 -14.30
C SER A 151 2.43 -8.17 -15.45
N GLU A 152 3.51 -8.97 -15.39
CA GLU A 152 3.82 -10.01 -16.39
C GLU A 152 2.76 -11.11 -16.45
N ALA A 153 2.12 -11.42 -15.32
CA ALA A 153 0.98 -12.33 -15.24
C ALA A 153 -0.35 -11.70 -15.70
N GLY A 154 -0.35 -10.42 -16.06
CA GLY A 154 -1.53 -9.64 -16.43
C GLY A 154 -2.38 -9.17 -15.25
N GLY A 155 -1.90 -9.34 -14.02
CA GLY A 155 -2.49 -8.74 -12.82
C GLY A 155 -2.18 -7.26 -12.73
N VAL A 156 -2.77 -6.59 -11.74
CA VAL A 156 -2.56 -5.16 -11.46
C VAL A 156 -1.86 -5.01 -10.11
N PRO A 157 -0.57 -4.61 -10.07
CA PRO A 157 0.12 -4.40 -8.81
C PRO A 157 -0.26 -3.06 -8.18
N LEU A 158 -0.49 -3.07 -6.87
CA LEU A 158 -0.67 -1.89 -6.04
C LEU A 158 0.22 -2.02 -4.80
N ILE A 159 1.26 -1.18 -4.73
CA ILE A 159 2.18 -1.16 -3.60
C ILE A 159 1.62 -0.24 -2.52
N LEU A 160 1.68 -0.68 -1.27
CA LEU A 160 1.37 0.12 -0.10
C LEU A 160 2.61 0.23 0.78
N SER A 161 2.91 1.42 1.28
CA SER A 161 3.83 1.51 2.41
C SER A 161 3.27 0.75 3.63
N SER A 162 4.13 0.41 4.59
CA SER A 162 3.66 -0.26 5.82
C SER A 162 2.75 0.67 6.63
N ALA A 163 1.72 0.12 7.29
CA ALA A 163 0.85 0.89 8.17
C ALA A 163 1.63 1.52 9.34
N ALA A 164 1.18 2.67 9.83
CA ALA A 164 1.86 3.41 10.88
C ALA A 164 2.00 2.58 12.17
N ARG A 165 3.18 2.66 12.80
CA ARG A 165 3.34 2.22 14.19
C ARG A 165 2.84 3.32 15.12
N ARG A 166 2.34 2.92 16.29
CA ARG A 166 1.96 3.87 17.34
C ARG A 166 3.20 4.42 18.05
N LEU A 167 3.69 5.57 17.59
CA LEU A 167 4.73 6.33 18.27
C LEU A 167 4.30 7.79 18.37
N TRP A 168 4.25 8.30 19.59
CA TRP A 168 3.87 9.69 19.87
C TRP A 168 5.07 10.47 20.41
N GLU A 169 5.32 11.64 19.83
CA GLU A 169 6.26 12.64 20.36
C GLU A 169 5.49 13.92 20.69
N GLY A 170 5.08 14.03 21.95
CA GLY A 170 4.16 15.08 22.36
C GLY A 170 2.75 14.83 21.79
N PRO A 171 2.10 15.85 21.17
CA PRO A 171 0.73 15.72 20.66
C PRO A 171 0.66 15.18 19.21
N ALA A 172 1.77 14.75 18.62
CA ALA A 172 1.83 14.30 17.23
C ALA A 172 2.42 12.88 17.14
N MET A 173 2.00 12.13 16.13
CA MET A 173 2.58 10.85 15.81
C MET A 173 3.81 11.00 14.92
N VAL A 174 4.72 10.03 15.01
CA VAL A 174 5.97 10.01 14.24
C VAL A 174 5.94 8.83 13.27
N GLU A 175 6.19 9.12 12.01
CA GLU A 175 6.41 8.10 10.97
C GLU A 175 7.71 7.34 11.30
N THR A 176 7.64 6.01 11.39
CA THR A 176 8.72 5.18 11.97
C THR A 176 9.51 4.35 10.96
N HIS A 177 9.04 4.28 9.72
CA HIS A 177 9.60 3.39 8.70
C HIS A 177 10.67 4.08 7.86
N GLY A 178 10.71 5.41 7.85
CA GLY A 178 11.81 6.20 7.28
C GLY A 178 12.09 5.83 5.82
N LEU A 179 13.31 5.34 5.55
CA LEU A 179 13.70 4.97 4.18
C LEU A 179 12.85 3.84 3.59
N TYR A 180 12.21 2.98 4.40
CA TYR A 180 11.35 1.93 3.87
C TYR A 180 10.09 2.49 3.20
N ARG A 181 9.47 3.52 3.80
CA ARG A 181 8.33 4.21 3.17
C ARG A 181 8.74 4.83 1.83
N LEU A 182 9.84 5.58 1.81
CA LEU A 182 10.34 6.21 0.59
C LEU A 182 10.68 5.17 -0.48
N ASN A 183 11.31 4.05 -0.11
CA ASN A 183 11.67 3.03 -1.08
C ASN A 183 10.47 2.21 -1.59
N ALA A 184 9.36 2.15 -0.85
CA ALA A 184 8.11 1.60 -1.36
C ALA A 184 7.50 2.48 -2.46
N GLU A 185 7.50 3.81 -2.24
CA GLU A 185 7.08 4.79 -3.25
C GLU A 185 7.97 4.72 -4.50
N LEU A 186 9.29 4.73 -4.33
CA LEU A 186 10.25 4.62 -5.43
C LEU A 186 10.16 3.29 -6.18
N ALA A 187 9.83 2.19 -5.49
CA ALA A 187 9.60 0.90 -6.13
C ALA A 187 8.36 0.97 -7.04
N ALA A 188 7.27 1.58 -6.56
CA ALA A 188 6.06 1.75 -7.35
C ALA A 188 6.28 2.63 -8.59
N GLU A 189 7.04 3.73 -8.45
CA GLU A 189 7.44 4.57 -9.59
C GLU A 189 8.30 3.79 -10.61
N GLU A 190 9.20 2.94 -10.15
CA GLU A 190 10.12 2.17 -11.00
C GLU A 190 9.41 1.06 -11.79
N SER A 191 8.42 0.41 -11.18
CA SER A 191 7.64 -0.67 -11.78
C SER A 191 6.33 -0.22 -12.45
N ASP A 192 6.07 1.09 -12.53
CA ASP A 192 4.79 1.66 -13.01
C ASP A 192 3.56 1.10 -12.28
N ALA A 193 3.72 0.77 -10.99
CA ALA A 193 2.64 0.27 -10.14
C ALA A 193 1.90 1.43 -9.48
N ALA A 194 0.62 1.23 -9.18
CA ALA A 194 -0.10 2.16 -8.34
C ALA A 194 0.46 2.14 -6.91
N TYR A 195 0.32 3.26 -6.19
CA TYR A 195 0.88 3.43 -4.84
C TYR A 195 -0.13 4.04 -3.87
N ILE A 196 -0.20 3.49 -2.66
CA ILE A 196 -0.88 4.11 -1.51
C ILE A 196 0.15 4.35 -0.41
N ASP A 197 0.26 5.61 0.03
CA ASP A 197 1.09 6.00 1.17
C ASP A 197 0.39 5.69 2.50
N LEU A 198 0.17 4.40 2.76
CA LEU A 198 -0.57 3.91 3.91
C LEU A 198 0.05 4.36 5.23
N ALA A 199 1.38 4.46 5.31
CA ALA A 199 2.08 5.00 6.46
C ALA A 199 1.53 6.37 6.88
N GLN A 200 1.42 7.32 5.93
CA GLN A 200 0.89 8.65 6.25
C GLN A 200 -0.60 8.66 6.48
N LEU A 201 -1.36 7.93 5.66
CA LEU A 201 -2.81 7.97 5.73
C LEU A 201 -3.29 7.34 7.03
N SER A 202 -2.70 6.22 7.45
CA SER A 202 -3.00 5.60 8.75
C SER A 202 -2.47 6.45 9.92
N LEU A 203 -1.30 7.07 9.81
CA LEU A 203 -0.81 8.02 10.82
C LEU A 203 -1.79 9.18 11.01
N ALA A 204 -2.23 9.80 9.92
CA ALA A 204 -3.19 10.90 9.97
C ALA A 204 -4.53 10.46 10.56
N TYR A 205 -5.00 9.25 10.25
CA TYR A 205 -6.19 8.67 10.88
C TYR A 205 -6.03 8.53 12.40
N PHE A 206 -4.94 7.89 12.85
CA PHE A 206 -4.67 7.70 14.28
C PHE A 206 -4.48 9.02 15.02
N GLU A 207 -3.90 10.04 14.38
CA GLU A 207 -3.80 11.38 14.97
C GLU A 207 -5.16 12.01 15.27
N THR A 208 -6.21 11.67 14.53
CA THR A 208 -7.56 12.19 14.82
C THR A 208 -8.15 11.65 16.13
N LEU A 209 -7.72 10.46 16.56
CA LEU A 209 -8.17 9.81 17.78
C LEU A 209 -7.38 10.29 19.01
N GLY A 210 -6.10 10.61 18.83
CA GLY A 210 -5.24 11.12 19.90
C GLY A 210 -4.56 10.02 20.73
N ILE A 211 -3.65 10.44 21.60
CA ILE A 211 -2.71 9.53 22.30
C ILE A 211 -3.40 8.46 23.15
N ASP A 212 -4.49 8.82 23.83
CA ASP A 212 -5.14 7.91 24.78
C ASP A 212 -6.05 6.93 24.04
N GLU A 213 -6.95 7.43 23.18
CA GLU A 213 -7.87 6.59 22.42
C GLU A 213 -7.16 5.64 21.47
N THR A 214 -6.06 6.07 20.81
CA THR A 214 -5.32 5.20 19.89
C THR A 214 -4.77 3.92 20.52
N ARG A 215 -4.72 3.80 21.85
CA ARG A 215 -4.31 2.54 22.50
C ARG A 215 -5.27 1.42 22.17
N GLU A 216 -6.56 1.71 22.02
CA GLU A 216 -7.58 0.70 21.71
C GLU A 216 -7.47 0.16 20.28
N ASP A 217 -6.78 0.86 19.38
CA ASP A 217 -6.58 0.38 18.00
C ASP A 217 -5.41 -0.60 17.88
N PHE A 218 -4.47 -0.54 18.82
CA PHE A 218 -3.30 -1.39 18.84
C PHE A 218 -3.47 -2.53 19.84
N PHE A 219 -2.64 -3.57 19.75
CA PHE A 219 -2.66 -4.74 20.63
C PHE A 219 -2.08 -4.41 22.00
N TRP A 220 -2.68 -3.41 22.64
CA TRP A 220 -2.46 -2.98 24.00
C TRP A 220 -3.52 -3.63 24.87
N MET A 221 -3.06 -4.27 25.94
CA MET A 221 -3.93 -4.90 26.92
C MET A 221 -3.35 -4.69 28.31
N THR A 222 -4.17 -4.14 29.20
CA THR A 222 -3.84 -4.04 30.62
C THR A 222 -3.76 -5.44 31.25
N PRO A 223 -3.09 -5.60 32.41
CA PRO A 223 -3.12 -6.86 33.15
C PRO A 223 -4.53 -7.39 33.45
N GLU A 224 -5.49 -6.48 33.67
CA GLU A 224 -6.88 -6.83 33.96
C GLU A 224 -7.58 -7.40 32.72
N GLU A 225 -7.44 -6.75 31.57
CA GLU A 225 -7.98 -7.24 30.30
C GLU A 225 -7.33 -8.56 29.88
N LEU A 226 -6.02 -8.71 30.09
CA LEU A 226 -5.36 -10.00 29.86
C LEU A 226 -5.89 -11.08 30.78
N ALA A 227 -6.12 -10.79 32.07
CA ALA A 227 -6.65 -11.76 33.01
C ALA A 227 -8.07 -12.23 32.62
N ASP A 228 -8.87 -11.35 32.05
CA ASP A 228 -10.25 -11.61 31.63
C ASP A 228 -10.30 -12.34 30.27
N GLN A 229 -9.63 -11.80 29.26
CA GLN A 229 -9.77 -12.24 27.87
C GLN A 229 -8.75 -13.31 27.47
N LEU A 230 -7.53 -13.24 28.02
CA LEU A 230 -6.40 -14.09 27.66
C LEU A 230 -5.63 -14.59 28.91
N PRO A 231 -6.29 -15.26 29.89
CA PRO A 231 -5.69 -15.55 31.19
C PRO A 231 -4.37 -16.33 31.13
N GLY A 232 -4.18 -17.17 30.11
CA GLY A 232 -2.92 -17.89 29.87
C GLY A 232 -1.73 -17.01 29.48
N HIS A 233 -1.97 -15.77 29.05
CA HIS A 233 -0.93 -14.82 28.67
C HIS A 233 -0.42 -13.99 29.85
N LEU A 234 -1.15 -13.91 30.97
CA LEU A 234 -0.76 -13.10 32.11
C LEU A 234 0.55 -13.57 32.77
N GLU A 235 0.85 -14.87 32.75
CA GLU A 235 2.14 -15.38 33.24
C GLU A 235 3.32 -14.86 32.42
N ARG A 236 3.13 -14.75 31.09
CA ARG A 236 4.16 -14.25 30.18
C ARG A 236 4.24 -12.71 30.19
N TYR A 237 3.12 -12.05 30.40
CA TYR A 237 2.97 -10.59 30.35
C TYR A 237 2.32 -10.07 31.64
N PRO A 238 3.00 -10.16 32.80
CA PRO A 238 2.41 -9.82 34.10
C PRO A 238 2.06 -8.33 34.24
N ASN A 239 2.61 -7.47 33.37
CA ASN A 239 2.39 -6.03 33.37
C ASN A 239 1.49 -5.56 32.22
N GLY A 240 0.84 -6.47 31.48
CA GLY A 240 0.12 -6.13 30.27
C GLY A 240 0.98 -6.28 29.01
N ILE A 241 0.35 -6.05 27.86
CA ILE A 241 0.99 -5.98 26.55
C ILE A 241 0.93 -4.52 26.09
N GLU A 242 2.06 -4.00 25.62
CA GLU A 242 2.18 -2.72 24.94
C GLU A 242 2.79 -2.95 23.55
N ASP A 243 1.94 -3.33 22.59
CA ASP A 243 2.35 -3.58 21.21
C ASP A 243 1.93 -2.41 20.32
N ASN A 244 2.91 -1.63 19.83
CA ASN A 244 2.66 -0.46 18.98
C ASN A 244 2.67 -0.77 17.48
N THR A 245 2.61 -2.05 17.07
CA THR A 245 2.62 -2.46 15.67
C THR A 245 1.37 -3.25 15.27
N HIS A 246 0.93 -4.19 16.11
CA HIS A 246 -0.22 -5.03 15.78
C HIS A 246 -1.53 -4.39 16.21
N PHE A 247 -2.62 -4.71 15.52
CA PHE A 247 -3.93 -4.10 15.74
C PHE A 247 -4.86 -4.99 16.55
N LYS A 248 -5.81 -4.33 17.22
CA LYS A 248 -7.12 -4.90 17.58
C LYS A 248 -8.13 -4.60 16.46
N GLU A 249 -9.38 -5.04 16.62
CA GLU A 249 -10.43 -4.95 15.61
C GLU A 249 -10.66 -3.51 15.13
N THR A 250 -10.75 -2.55 16.05
CA THR A 250 -10.92 -1.12 15.73
C THR A 250 -9.76 -0.55 14.90
N GLY A 251 -8.51 -0.94 15.21
CA GLY A 251 -7.36 -0.50 14.46
C GLY A 251 -7.26 -1.14 13.08
N ALA A 252 -7.53 -2.44 12.97
CA ALA A 252 -7.57 -3.14 11.70
C ALA A 252 -8.65 -2.56 10.78
N CYS A 253 -9.84 -2.30 11.32
CA CYS A 253 -10.95 -1.68 10.60
C CYS A 253 -10.64 -0.23 10.20
N GLY A 254 -10.02 0.56 11.08
CA GLY A 254 -9.59 1.92 10.75
C GLY A 254 -8.57 1.96 9.62
N VAL A 255 -7.58 1.06 9.63
CA VAL A 255 -6.59 0.93 8.55
C VAL A 255 -7.24 0.43 7.26
N ALA A 256 -8.14 -0.56 7.34
CA ALA A 256 -8.89 -1.05 6.18
C ALA A 256 -9.75 0.05 5.54
N ARG A 257 -10.43 0.87 6.36
CA ARG A 257 -11.19 2.05 5.91
C ARG A 257 -10.31 3.01 5.12
N VAL A 258 -9.13 3.32 5.66
CA VAL A 258 -8.15 4.20 5.02
C VAL A 258 -7.71 3.66 3.67
N ILE A 259 -7.42 2.36 3.58
CA ILE A 259 -7.04 1.71 2.32
C ILE A 259 -8.18 1.79 1.31
N ALA A 260 -9.41 1.45 1.71
CA ALA A 260 -10.57 1.45 0.83
C ALA A 260 -10.90 2.86 0.29
N LEU A 261 -10.78 3.89 1.13
CA LEU A 261 -10.95 5.29 0.69
C LEU A 261 -9.85 5.71 -0.30
N ALA A 262 -8.60 5.31 -0.06
CA ALA A 262 -7.47 5.66 -0.91
C ALA A 262 -7.44 4.86 -2.23
N LEU A 263 -8.13 3.71 -2.29
CA LEU A 263 -8.09 2.79 -3.41
C LEU A 263 -8.56 3.44 -4.72
N THR A 264 -9.66 4.20 -4.69
CA THR A 264 -10.21 4.87 -5.87
C THR A 264 -9.27 5.95 -6.42
N ASP A 265 -8.58 6.68 -5.54
CA ASP A 265 -7.64 7.73 -5.95
C ASP A 265 -6.35 7.14 -6.51
N ALA A 266 -5.83 6.08 -5.89
CA ALA A 266 -4.61 5.39 -6.34
C ALA A 266 -4.84 4.58 -7.62
N LEU A 267 -6.02 3.99 -7.77
CA LEU A 267 -6.39 3.15 -8.90
C LEU A 267 -7.87 3.37 -9.25
N PRO A 268 -8.18 4.34 -10.14
CA PRO A 268 -9.57 4.67 -10.50
C PRO A 268 -10.40 3.49 -11.03
N ALA A 269 -9.75 2.50 -11.66
CA ALA A 269 -10.39 1.28 -12.12
C ALA A 269 -10.95 0.41 -10.97
N ALA A 270 -10.44 0.57 -9.74
CA ALA A 270 -10.93 -0.10 -8.54
C ALA A 270 -12.07 0.64 -7.85
N GLY A 271 -12.56 1.77 -8.40
CA GLY A 271 -13.68 2.51 -7.80
C GLY A 271 -14.97 1.70 -7.70
N GLU A 272 -15.19 0.72 -8.59
CA GLU A 272 -16.34 -0.20 -8.53
C GLU A 272 -16.21 -1.24 -7.40
N PHE A 273 -15.01 -1.44 -6.86
CA PHE A 273 -14.79 -2.35 -5.73
C PHE A 273 -15.22 -1.73 -4.41
N VAL A 274 -15.22 -0.41 -4.30
CA VAL A 274 -15.45 0.29 -3.03
C VAL A 274 -16.95 0.44 -2.76
N GLN A 275 -17.40 -0.05 -1.61
CA GLN A 275 -18.79 0.09 -1.18
C GLN A 275 -19.01 1.48 -0.55
N ASN A 276 -19.47 2.44 -1.35
CA ASN A 276 -19.60 3.84 -0.91
C ASN A 276 -20.56 4.05 0.28
N ASP A 277 -21.56 3.19 0.48
CA ASP A 277 -22.49 3.27 1.62
C ASP A 277 -21.97 2.58 2.89
N ALA A 278 -20.79 1.95 2.84
CA ALA A 278 -20.12 1.40 4.02
C ALA A 278 -19.45 2.49 4.88
N PHE A 279 -19.22 3.69 4.35
CA PHE A 279 -18.51 4.76 5.07
C PHE A 279 -19.46 5.69 5.80
N SER A 280 -19.08 6.07 7.03
CA SER A 280 -19.77 7.09 7.81
C SER A 280 -18.83 8.26 8.13
N ASP A 281 -19.37 9.47 8.08
CA ASP A 281 -18.74 10.67 8.63
C ASP A 281 -19.20 10.94 10.08
N GLU A 282 -20.17 10.17 10.58
CA GLU A 282 -20.60 10.25 11.99
C GLU A 282 -19.53 9.62 12.88
N LEU A 283 -19.20 10.32 13.97
CA LEU A 283 -18.22 9.88 14.94
C LEU A 283 -18.92 9.34 16.19
N GLY A 284 -18.49 8.17 16.65
CA GLY A 284 -18.90 7.61 17.92
C GLY A 284 -18.27 8.33 19.11
N GLU A 285 -18.57 7.86 20.33
CA GLU A 285 -18.15 8.51 21.57
C GLU A 285 -16.63 8.63 21.72
N THR A 286 -15.87 7.71 21.10
CA THR A 286 -14.39 7.69 21.13
C THR A 286 -13.74 8.47 19.99
N GLY A 287 -14.53 9.19 19.18
CA GLY A 287 -14.06 9.94 18.02
C GLY A 287 -13.77 9.08 16.78
N ARG A 288 -13.93 7.75 16.86
CA ARG A 288 -13.86 6.85 15.71
C ARG A 288 -15.09 7.00 14.81
N PRO A 289 -14.95 6.90 13.48
CA PRO A 289 -16.11 6.79 12.60
C PRO A 289 -17.00 5.61 12.97
N GLU A 290 -18.32 5.78 12.90
CA GLU A 290 -19.31 4.73 13.21
C GLU A 290 -19.13 3.47 12.34
N ASP A 291 -18.65 3.63 11.11
CA ASP A 291 -18.34 2.48 10.24
C ASP A 291 -17.17 1.63 10.75
N VAL A 292 -16.17 2.25 11.40
CA VAL A 292 -15.06 1.53 12.04
C VAL A 292 -15.56 0.72 13.23
N LEU A 293 -16.46 1.30 14.03
CA LEU A 293 -17.06 0.62 15.17
C LEU A 293 -17.92 -0.57 14.71
N THR A 294 -18.74 -0.37 13.68
CA THR A 294 -19.57 -1.44 13.08
C THR A 294 -18.70 -2.57 12.50
N CYS A 295 -17.63 -2.22 11.78
CA CYS A 295 -16.66 -3.20 11.28
C CYS A 295 -16.04 -4.02 12.43
N ALA A 296 -15.63 -3.35 13.51
CA ALA A 296 -15.01 -4.01 14.65
C ALA A 296 -15.99 -4.95 15.38
N GLU A 297 -17.24 -4.52 15.57
CA GLU A 297 -18.30 -5.36 16.15
C GLU A 297 -18.55 -6.62 15.33
N ASN A 298 -18.59 -6.50 13.99
CA ASN A 298 -18.73 -7.65 13.11
C ASN A 298 -17.54 -8.61 13.22
N ALA A 299 -16.31 -8.09 13.21
CA ALA A 299 -15.10 -8.90 13.35
C ALA A 299 -15.04 -9.67 14.69
N MET A 300 -15.48 -9.05 15.79
CA MET A 300 -15.60 -9.72 17.09
C MET A 300 -16.65 -10.84 17.07
N SER A 301 -17.75 -10.67 16.33
CA SER A 301 -18.82 -11.67 16.25
C SER A 301 -18.44 -12.92 15.45
N GLU A 302 -17.53 -12.79 14.47
CA GLU A 302 -17.04 -13.90 13.65
C GLU A 302 -15.93 -14.72 14.33
N THR A 303 -15.31 -14.16 15.37
CA THR A 303 -14.23 -14.80 16.13
C THR A 303 -14.70 -15.43 17.45
N GLY A 304 -15.95 -15.18 17.86
CA GLY A 304 -16.56 -15.67 19.11
C GLY A 304 -17.22 -17.05 19.08
#